data_AF-A0A453P1H3-F1
#
_entry.id   AF-A0A453P1H3-F1
#
_cell.length_a   1.000
_cell.length_b   1.000
_cell.length_c   1.000
_cell.angle_alpha   90.00
_cell.angle_beta   90.00
_cell.angle_gamma   90.00
#
_symmetry.space_group_name_H-M   'P 1'
#
loop_
_entity.id
_entity.type
_entity.pdbx_description
1 polymer ?
#
loop_
_entity_poly.entity_id
_entity_poly.type
_entity_poly.pdbx_seq_one_letter_code
_entity_poly.pdbx_strand_id
1 'polypeptide(L)'
;MDSEDDTRDSADEDFYSGGEAGLALSDDGDADYDFADRDSDDSDDLISHRQQQNYSVLSETDIKQHQADDMNRVSTVLSISKSEACALLRSYNWSVSKVHDEWFVDEARVRTAVGLPEKQNEMPNERELTCGICFESCPRESMGAASCGHPFCGVCWRGYISTAINDGPGCLMLRCPDPSCSAAVGQDMVNLFASDEDKGKYERYLCRSYIEDNRKTKWCPAPGCEYAVEFVVGSGSYDVSCGCSYGFCWNCTEEAHRPVDCSTVSKWILKNSAESENMNWILANSKPCPKCKRPIEKNQGCMHITCTPPCKFEFCWLCLGPWSDHGERTGGFYACNRYEAARQEGAVMVHLVMNIKLLYH
;
A
#
# COMPACT_ATOMS: atom_id res chain seq x y z
N MET A 1 -11.50 -30.33 42.51
CA MET A 1 -12.64 -31.23 42.73
C MET A 1 -13.28 -31.47 41.37
N ASP A 2 -12.49 -31.91 40.40
CA ASP A 2 -11.99 -33.29 40.22
C ASP A 2 -13.14 -34.20 39.86
N SER A 3 -13.15 -34.70 38.62
CA SER A 3 -12.90 -36.12 38.34
C SER A 3 -12.97 -36.37 36.82
N GLU A 4 -11.89 -36.97 36.33
CA GLU A 4 -11.65 -37.50 35.01
C GLU A 4 -12.52 -38.74 34.73
N ASP A 5 -12.77 -39.07 33.47
CA ASP A 5 -12.75 -40.46 33.00
C ASP A 5 -12.34 -40.53 31.53
N ASP A 6 -11.71 -41.65 31.20
CA ASP A 6 -10.60 -41.80 30.29
C ASP A 6 -10.89 -42.97 29.34
N THR A 7 -10.20 -42.97 28.19
CA THR A 7 -9.80 -44.16 27.38
C THR A 7 -10.75 -44.91 26.41
N ARG A 8 -10.13 -45.17 25.22
CA ARG A 8 -10.09 -46.43 24.41
C ARG A 8 -11.23 -46.69 23.40
N ASP A 9 -11.03 -47.24 22.19
CA ASP A 9 -9.88 -47.85 21.48
C ASP A 9 -10.26 -48.09 19.98
N SER A 10 -9.25 -48.25 19.11
CA SER A 10 -9.19 -49.18 17.94
C SER A 10 -10.15 -48.98 16.73
N ALA A 11 -9.82 -49.26 15.46
CA ALA A 11 -8.70 -49.94 14.82
C ALA A 11 -8.60 -49.55 13.33
N ASP A 12 -7.43 -49.83 12.79
CA ASP A 12 -7.01 -49.90 11.39
C ASP A 12 -7.89 -50.81 10.51
N GLU A 13 -7.78 -50.68 9.18
CA GLU A 13 -7.39 -51.80 8.29
C GLU A 13 -7.22 -51.33 6.82
N ASP A 14 -6.18 -51.90 6.23
CA ASP A 14 -5.58 -51.65 4.93
C ASP A 14 -6.35 -52.22 3.74
N PHE A 15 -6.08 -51.74 2.51
CA PHE A 15 -6.01 -52.66 1.36
C PHE A 15 -5.11 -52.16 0.21
N TYR A 16 -4.09 -52.97 -0.07
CA TYR A 16 -3.11 -52.88 -1.16
C TYR A 16 -3.63 -53.47 -2.48
N SER A 17 -3.15 -52.93 -3.61
CA SER A 17 -2.76 -53.65 -4.86
C SER A 17 -2.11 -52.64 -5.81
N GLY A 18 -0.89 -52.77 -6.37
CA GLY A 18 -0.02 -53.93 -6.56
C GLY A 18 0.10 -54.30 -8.05
N GLY A 19 1.31 -54.19 -8.64
CA GLY A 19 1.69 -54.72 -9.97
C GLY A 19 2.28 -53.64 -10.91
N GLU A 20 3.59 -53.38 -11.04
CA GLU A 20 4.80 -54.18 -11.36
C GLU A 20 5.09 -54.40 -12.85
N ALA A 21 6.32 -54.00 -13.24
CA ALA A 21 7.27 -54.54 -14.24
C ALA A 21 7.94 -53.38 -15.01
N GLY A 22 9.25 -53.11 -14.99
CA GLY A 22 10.41 -53.93 -14.62
C GLY A 22 11.13 -54.42 -15.86
N LEU A 23 11.99 -53.60 -16.49
CA LEU A 23 13.07 -54.06 -17.38
C LEU A 23 14.27 -53.09 -17.31
N ALA A 24 15.37 -53.62 -16.78
CA ALA A 24 16.70 -53.03 -16.84
C ALA A 24 17.50 -53.74 -17.95
N LEU A 25 18.25 -52.96 -18.74
CA LEU A 25 19.33 -53.46 -19.57
C LEU A 25 20.50 -52.48 -19.45
N SER A 26 21.64 -53.00 -19.01
CA SER A 26 22.96 -52.41 -19.04
C SER A 26 23.72 -52.95 -20.26
N ASP A 27 24.47 -52.09 -20.96
CA ASP A 27 25.62 -52.52 -21.76
C ASP A 27 26.64 -51.37 -21.83
N ASP A 28 27.88 -51.70 -21.49
CA ASP A 28 29.07 -50.87 -21.55
C ASP A 28 29.70 -50.97 -22.95
N GLY A 29 30.24 -49.88 -23.49
CA GLY A 29 30.98 -49.91 -24.76
C GLY A 29 31.80 -48.64 -25.01
N ASP A 30 33.10 -48.86 -25.21
CA ASP A 30 34.24 -47.95 -25.30
C ASP A 30 34.17 -46.74 -26.25
N ALA A 31 35.11 -45.83 -25.96
CA ALA A 31 35.50 -44.60 -26.64
C ALA A 31 35.70 -44.69 -28.17
N ASP A 32 35.35 -43.61 -28.87
CA ASP A 32 36.28 -43.05 -29.85
C ASP A 32 36.17 -41.52 -29.93
N TYR A 33 37.34 -40.89 -29.99
CA TYR A 33 37.54 -39.46 -30.09
C TYR A 33 37.53 -39.10 -31.57
N ASP A 34 36.63 -38.21 -32.00
CA ASP A 34 36.83 -37.50 -33.27
C ASP A 34 36.51 -36.01 -33.12
N PHE A 35 37.61 -35.25 -33.13
CA PHE A 35 37.69 -33.81 -33.06
C PHE A 35 37.46 -33.27 -34.47
N ALA A 36 36.27 -32.73 -34.74
CA ALA A 36 35.99 -31.99 -35.97
C ALA A 36 35.66 -30.54 -35.62
N ASP A 37 36.70 -29.69 -35.65
CA ASP A 37 36.58 -28.25 -35.79
C ASP A 37 35.70 -27.95 -37.01
N ARG A 38 34.53 -27.37 -36.74
CA ARG A 38 33.79 -26.56 -37.71
C ARG A 38 33.40 -25.27 -37.02
N ASP A 39 34.30 -24.30 -37.14
CA ASP A 39 33.95 -22.88 -37.18
C ASP A 39 32.89 -22.70 -38.27
N SER A 40 31.63 -22.65 -37.85
CA SER A 40 30.54 -22.09 -38.65
C SER A 40 29.95 -20.96 -37.85
N ASP A 41 30.35 -19.77 -38.25
CA ASP A 41 29.75 -18.47 -37.98
C ASP A 41 28.23 -18.56 -38.13
N ASP A 42 27.52 -18.78 -37.03
CA ASP A 42 26.06 -18.63 -36.94
C ASP A 42 25.77 -17.36 -36.14
N SER A 43 26.15 -16.25 -36.75
CA SER A 43 25.81 -14.89 -36.37
C SER A 43 24.43 -14.53 -36.91
N ASP A 44 23.38 -15.24 -36.49
CA ASP A 44 21.99 -14.73 -36.52
C ASP A 44 21.02 -15.73 -35.86
N ASP A 45 20.98 -15.76 -34.54
CA ASP A 45 19.74 -16.06 -33.81
C ASP A 45 19.82 -15.55 -32.36
N LEU A 46 20.09 -14.24 -32.25
CA LEU A 46 19.57 -13.45 -31.13
C LEU A 46 18.06 -13.33 -31.33
N ILE A 47 17.36 -14.46 -31.19
CA ILE A 47 15.93 -14.47 -30.96
C ILE A 47 15.73 -13.64 -29.72
N SER A 48 15.24 -12.43 -29.97
CA SER A 48 14.55 -11.54 -29.07
C SER A 48 13.58 -12.34 -28.20
N HIS A 49 14.09 -12.97 -27.13
CA HIS A 49 13.38 -13.10 -25.88
C HIS A 49 13.32 -11.70 -25.26
N ARG A 50 12.65 -10.78 -25.96
CA ARG A 50 11.97 -9.67 -25.33
C ARG A 50 10.97 -10.37 -24.41
N GLN A 51 11.38 -10.61 -23.16
CA GLN A 51 10.48 -11.07 -22.10
C GLN A 51 9.23 -10.23 -22.27
N GLN A 52 8.13 -10.86 -22.71
CA GLN A 52 6.86 -10.16 -22.80
C GLN A 52 6.64 -9.60 -21.41
N GLN A 53 6.64 -8.28 -21.28
CA GLN A 53 6.36 -7.66 -20.00
C GLN A 53 4.93 -8.06 -19.66
N ASN A 54 4.78 -8.78 -18.56
CA ASN A 54 3.50 -9.37 -18.14
C ASN A 54 2.61 -8.35 -17.44
N TYR A 55 2.92 -7.06 -17.61
CA TYR A 55 2.26 -5.97 -16.94
C TYR A 55 2.27 -4.72 -17.82
N SER A 56 1.26 -3.88 -17.66
CA SER A 56 1.16 -2.55 -18.23
C SER A 56 1.15 -1.51 -17.12
N VAL A 57 1.82 -0.38 -17.34
CA VAL A 57 1.78 0.76 -16.42
C VAL A 57 0.71 1.72 -16.93
N LEU A 58 -0.23 2.06 -16.06
CA LEU A 58 -1.35 2.97 -16.34
C LEU A 58 -1.05 4.33 -15.71
N SER A 59 -1.14 5.38 -16.51
CA SER A 59 -1.13 6.76 -16.03
C SER A 59 -2.51 7.20 -15.51
N GLU A 60 -2.57 8.32 -14.80
CA GLU A 60 -3.85 8.87 -14.33
C GLU A 60 -4.83 9.11 -15.49
N THR A 61 -4.33 9.54 -16.65
CA THR A 61 -5.16 9.75 -17.84
C THR A 61 -5.72 8.44 -18.39
N ASP A 62 -4.94 7.36 -18.38
CA ASP A 62 -5.40 6.04 -18.83
C ASP A 62 -6.48 5.50 -17.88
N ILE A 63 -6.29 5.68 -16.58
CA ILE A 63 -7.27 5.27 -15.55
C ILE A 63 -8.58 6.03 -15.74
N LYS A 64 -8.52 7.36 -15.91
CA LYS A 64 -9.69 8.20 -16.17
C LYS A 64 -10.42 7.78 -17.46
N GLN A 65 -9.66 7.41 -18.50
CA GLN A 65 -10.24 6.94 -19.76
C GLN A 65 -10.93 5.58 -19.59
N HIS A 66 -10.28 4.60 -18.95
CA HIS A 66 -10.89 3.30 -18.68
C HIS A 66 -12.16 3.42 -17.81
N GLN A 67 -12.14 4.26 -16.79
CA GLN A 67 -13.32 4.59 -16.00
C GLN A 67 -14.45 5.14 -16.88
N ALA A 68 -14.15 6.09 -17.75
CA ALA A 68 -15.12 6.69 -18.65
C ALA A 68 -15.70 5.65 -19.62
N ASP A 69 -14.87 4.77 -20.16
CA ASP A 69 -15.27 3.71 -21.08
C ASP A 69 -16.17 2.68 -20.39
N ASP A 70 -15.81 2.21 -19.19
CA ASP A 70 -16.64 1.29 -18.42
C ASP A 70 -17.97 1.93 -18.00
N MET A 71 -17.95 3.21 -17.59
CA MET A 71 -19.17 3.97 -17.32
C MET A 71 -20.05 4.11 -18.58
N ASN A 72 -19.46 4.39 -19.74
CA ASN A 72 -20.19 4.50 -21.01
C ASN A 72 -20.78 3.16 -21.44
N ARG A 73 -20.07 2.05 -21.25
CA ARG A 73 -20.56 0.69 -21.55
C ARG A 73 -21.79 0.37 -20.71
N VAL A 74 -21.70 0.58 -19.39
CA VAL A 74 -22.84 0.34 -18.48
C VAL A 74 -24.00 1.29 -18.79
N SER A 75 -23.72 2.58 -19.00
CA SER A 75 -24.74 3.58 -19.35
C SER A 75 -25.48 3.24 -20.64
N THR A 76 -24.78 2.76 -21.67
CA THR A 76 -25.38 2.39 -22.97
C THR A 76 -26.21 1.12 -22.87
N VAL A 77 -25.71 0.09 -22.20
CA VAL A 77 -26.40 -1.21 -22.10
C VAL A 77 -27.63 -1.12 -21.18
N LEU A 78 -27.51 -0.41 -20.06
CA LEU A 78 -28.59 -0.29 -19.09
C LEU A 78 -29.52 0.92 -19.34
N SER A 79 -29.18 1.78 -20.32
CA SER A 79 -29.94 3.01 -20.64
C SER A 79 -30.13 3.94 -19.44
N ILE A 80 -29.09 4.08 -18.62
CA ILE A 80 -29.06 4.95 -17.42
C ILE A 80 -28.07 6.10 -17.60
N SER A 81 -28.15 7.12 -16.74
CA SER A 81 -27.20 8.23 -16.76
C SER A 81 -25.78 7.79 -16.35
N LYS A 82 -24.77 8.58 -16.74
CA LYS A 82 -23.37 8.29 -16.39
C LYS A 82 -23.11 8.34 -14.87
N SER A 83 -23.82 9.21 -14.15
CA SER A 83 -23.71 9.30 -12.68
C SER A 83 -24.28 8.05 -12.00
N GLU A 84 -25.39 7.51 -12.51
CA GLU A 84 -25.97 6.24 -12.05
C GLU A 84 -25.05 5.05 -12.38
N ALA A 85 -24.51 5.00 -13.61
CA ALA A 85 -23.54 3.98 -14.01
C ALA A 85 -22.29 3.99 -13.11
N CYS A 86 -21.79 5.19 -12.79
CA CYS A 86 -20.68 5.36 -11.85
C CYS A 86 -21.03 4.81 -10.45
N ALA A 87 -22.21 5.14 -9.91
CA ALA A 87 -22.65 4.65 -8.61
C ALA A 87 -22.78 3.12 -8.58
N LEU A 88 -23.31 2.51 -9.65
CA LEU A 88 -23.40 1.06 -9.79
C LEU A 88 -22.02 0.43 -9.84
N LEU A 89 -21.13 0.90 -10.71
CA LEU A 89 -19.78 0.35 -10.84
C LEU A 89 -19.04 0.39 -9.51
N ARG A 90 -19.13 1.48 -8.75
CA ARG A 90 -18.51 1.57 -7.42
C ARG A 90 -19.06 0.53 -6.44
N SER A 91 -20.37 0.30 -6.43
CA SER A 91 -20.99 -0.70 -5.53
C SER A 91 -20.61 -2.16 -5.86
N TYR A 92 -20.17 -2.42 -7.09
CA TYR A 92 -19.78 -3.74 -7.58
C TYR A 92 -18.28 -3.83 -7.92
N ASN A 93 -17.44 -3.02 -7.26
CA ASN A 93 -15.99 -3.06 -7.38
C ASN A 93 -15.50 -2.91 -8.83
N TRP A 94 -16.11 -1.98 -9.57
CA TRP A 94 -15.82 -1.65 -10.97
C TRP A 94 -15.91 -2.82 -11.96
N SER A 95 -16.64 -3.88 -11.61
CA SER A 95 -16.83 -5.04 -12.45
C SER A 95 -18.09 -4.91 -13.32
N VAL A 96 -17.91 -4.51 -14.58
CA VAL A 96 -18.99 -4.41 -15.59
C VAL A 96 -19.83 -5.69 -15.70
N SER A 97 -19.19 -6.88 -15.74
CA SER A 97 -19.91 -8.16 -15.84
C SER A 97 -20.85 -8.40 -14.66
N LYS A 98 -20.34 -8.29 -13.42
CA LYS A 98 -21.16 -8.40 -12.20
C LYS A 98 -22.33 -7.43 -12.17
N VAL A 99 -22.13 -6.18 -12.58
CA VAL A 99 -23.21 -5.19 -12.66
C VAL A 99 -24.29 -5.69 -13.62
N HIS A 100 -23.92 -6.16 -14.81
CA HIS A 100 -24.87 -6.70 -15.77
C HIS A 100 -25.59 -7.94 -15.24
N ASP A 101 -24.85 -8.91 -14.70
CA ASP A 101 -25.40 -10.16 -14.18
C ASP A 101 -26.44 -9.88 -13.09
N GLU A 102 -26.13 -9.03 -12.11
CA GLU A 102 -27.04 -8.68 -11.02
C GLU A 102 -28.21 -7.80 -11.48
N TRP A 103 -27.96 -6.86 -12.38
CA TRP A 103 -28.99 -5.97 -12.91
C TRP A 103 -30.05 -6.72 -13.72
N PHE A 104 -29.62 -7.66 -14.57
CA PHE A 104 -30.54 -8.46 -15.38
C PHE A 104 -31.29 -9.52 -14.56
N VAL A 105 -30.78 -9.88 -13.38
CA VAL A 105 -31.49 -10.76 -12.43
C VAL A 105 -32.59 -9.99 -11.68
N ASP A 106 -32.25 -8.86 -11.06
CA ASP A 106 -33.20 -8.06 -10.27
C ASP A 106 -32.80 -6.58 -10.22
N GLU A 107 -33.27 -5.84 -11.21
CA GLU A 107 -33.05 -4.41 -11.37
C GLU A 107 -33.55 -3.59 -10.17
N ALA A 108 -34.70 -3.93 -9.60
CA ALA A 108 -35.31 -3.19 -8.49
C ALA A 108 -34.48 -3.33 -7.20
N ARG A 109 -33.98 -4.55 -6.93
CA ARG A 109 -33.06 -4.82 -5.81
C ARG A 109 -31.76 -4.04 -5.96
N VAL A 110 -31.15 -4.06 -7.15
CA VAL A 110 -29.90 -3.35 -7.41
C VAL A 110 -30.08 -1.84 -7.24
N ARG A 111 -31.14 -1.28 -7.82
CA ARG A 111 -31.51 0.12 -7.64
C ARG A 111 -31.68 0.51 -6.18
N THR A 112 -32.39 -0.30 -5.41
CA THR A 112 -32.61 -0.03 -3.98
C THR A 112 -31.32 -0.10 -3.17
N ALA A 113 -30.47 -1.09 -3.42
CA ALA A 113 -29.19 -1.24 -2.72
C ALA A 113 -28.23 -0.07 -3.00
N VAL A 114 -28.18 0.39 -4.25
CA VAL A 114 -27.35 1.53 -4.66
C VAL A 114 -28.02 2.86 -4.34
N GLY A 115 -29.32 2.88 -4.01
CA GLY A 115 -30.08 4.10 -3.71
C GLY A 115 -30.39 4.93 -4.95
N LEU A 116 -30.65 4.27 -6.08
CA LEU A 116 -31.04 4.90 -7.33
C LEU A 116 -32.56 4.73 -7.52
N PRO A 117 -33.38 5.76 -7.30
CA PRO A 117 -34.81 5.66 -7.52
C PRO A 117 -35.12 5.55 -9.02
N GLU A 118 -36.10 4.72 -9.38
CA GLU A 118 -36.51 4.45 -10.76
C GLU A 118 -37.14 5.67 -11.47
N LYS A 119 -37.70 6.59 -10.69
CA LYS A 119 -38.15 7.90 -11.15
C LYS A 119 -37.48 8.98 -10.33
N GLN A 120 -36.96 9.99 -11.02
CA GLN A 120 -36.52 11.21 -10.38
C GLN A 120 -37.75 11.93 -9.82
N ASN A 121 -37.76 12.21 -8.52
CA ASN A 121 -38.78 13.08 -7.96
C ASN A 121 -38.43 14.52 -8.29
N GLU A 122 -39.34 15.20 -8.98
CA GLU A 122 -39.18 16.62 -9.26
C GLU A 122 -39.31 17.44 -7.96
N MET A 123 -38.46 18.44 -7.78
CA MET A 123 -38.65 19.40 -6.69
C MET A 123 -39.98 20.14 -6.90
N PRO A 124 -40.68 20.52 -5.80
CA PRO A 124 -41.90 21.30 -5.89
C PRO A 124 -41.69 22.58 -6.73
N ASN A 125 -42.66 22.91 -7.57
CA ASN A 125 -42.60 24.08 -8.47
C ASN A 125 -43.04 25.36 -7.75
N GLU A 126 -42.35 25.66 -6.64
CA GLU A 126 -42.57 26.86 -5.84
C GLU A 126 -41.41 27.84 -6.05
N ARG A 127 -41.68 29.16 -5.91
CA ARG A 127 -40.66 30.20 -6.11
C ARG A 127 -39.59 30.17 -5.02
N GLU A 128 -40.01 29.82 -3.81
CA GLU A 128 -39.16 29.70 -2.64
C GLU A 128 -39.41 28.34 -2.00
N LEU A 129 -38.35 27.68 -1.57
CA LEU A 129 -38.39 26.39 -0.89
C LEU A 129 -37.65 26.52 0.43
N THR A 130 -38.14 25.84 1.46
CA THR A 130 -37.46 25.78 2.75
C THR A 130 -36.38 24.69 2.72
N CYS A 131 -35.16 25.05 3.11
CA CYS A 131 -34.05 24.09 3.22
C CYS A 131 -34.24 23.14 4.41
N GLY A 132 -34.14 21.83 4.20
CA GLY A 132 -34.26 20.82 5.26
C GLY A 132 -33.12 20.77 6.29
N ILE A 133 -32.04 21.55 6.10
CA ILE A 133 -30.88 21.59 7.01
C ILE A 133 -30.83 22.91 7.80
N CYS A 134 -30.83 24.05 7.11
CA CYS A 134 -30.76 25.36 7.77
C CYS A 134 -32.14 25.97 8.08
N PHE A 135 -33.23 25.39 7.57
CA PHE A 135 -34.61 25.88 7.74
C PHE A 135 -34.87 27.30 7.19
N GLU A 136 -33.98 27.82 6.34
CA GLU A 136 -34.17 29.10 5.66
C GLU A 136 -34.98 28.96 4.37
N SER A 137 -35.78 29.97 4.04
CA SER A 137 -36.44 30.09 2.74
C SER A 137 -35.45 30.56 1.69
N CYS A 138 -35.24 29.74 0.66
CA CYS A 138 -34.27 29.98 -0.40
C CYS A 138 -34.97 30.01 -1.77
N PRO A 139 -34.50 30.86 -2.71
CA PRO A 139 -34.97 30.82 -4.09
C PRO A 139 -34.74 29.45 -4.73
N ARG A 140 -35.66 29.00 -5.59
CA ARG A 140 -35.54 27.71 -6.27
C ARG A 140 -34.21 27.54 -7.04
N GLU A 141 -33.62 28.61 -7.57
CA GLU A 141 -32.35 28.52 -8.32
C GLU A 141 -31.14 28.20 -7.44
N SER A 142 -31.20 28.51 -6.15
CA SER A 142 -30.12 28.20 -5.20
C SER A 142 -30.33 26.87 -4.47
N MET A 143 -31.40 26.14 -4.81
CA MET A 143 -31.75 24.86 -4.23
C MET A 143 -31.30 23.72 -5.13
N GLY A 144 -30.81 22.64 -4.52
CA GLY A 144 -30.50 21.39 -5.20
C GLY A 144 -31.20 20.23 -4.53
N ALA A 145 -31.52 19.21 -5.31
CA ALA A 145 -32.00 17.93 -4.80
C ALA A 145 -31.26 16.79 -5.51
N ALA A 146 -31.00 15.72 -4.78
CA ALA A 146 -30.62 14.45 -5.39
C ALA A 146 -31.85 13.82 -6.08
N SER A 147 -31.71 12.62 -6.62
CA SER A 147 -32.77 11.88 -7.31
C SER A 147 -34.04 11.62 -6.46
N CYS A 148 -33.94 11.74 -5.14
CA CYS A 148 -35.07 11.64 -4.20
C CYS A 148 -36.00 12.87 -4.16
N GLY A 149 -35.56 14.03 -4.67
CA GLY A 149 -36.36 15.27 -4.66
C GLY A 149 -36.31 16.08 -3.36
N HIS A 150 -35.54 15.68 -2.35
CA HIS A 150 -35.38 16.45 -1.10
C HIS A 150 -34.58 17.74 -1.35
N PRO A 151 -35.16 18.93 -1.12
CA PRO A 151 -34.53 20.20 -1.47
C PRO A 151 -33.63 20.72 -0.33
N PHE A 152 -32.37 21.03 -0.66
CA PHE A 152 -31.44 21.71 0.23
C PHE A 152 -30.77 22.89 -0.48
N CYS A 153 -30.45 23.95 0.25
CA CYS A 153 -29.79 25.11 -0.33
C CYS A 153 -28.33 24.78 -0.70
N GLY A 154 -27.80 25.47 -1.70
CA GLY A 154 -26.45 25.25 -2.22
C GLY A 154 -25.36 25.46 -1.17
N VAL A 155 -25.60 26.30 -0.17
CA VAL A 155 -24.68 26.50 0.96
C VAL A 155 -24.58 25.23 1.81
N CYS A 156 -25.73 24.62 2.12
CA CYS A 156 -25.78 23.37 2.89
C CYS A 156 -25.19 22.20 2.08
N TRP A 157 -25.50 22.12 0.78
CA TRP A 157 -24.89 21.12 -0.11
C TRP A 157 -23.37 21.23 -0.16
N ARG A 158 -22.85 22.46 -0.33
CA ARG A 158 -21.40 22.70 -0.34
C ARG A 158 -20.75 22.28 0.97
N GLY A 159 -21.35 22.67 2.11
CA GLY A 159 -20.85 22.27 3.43
C GLY A 159 -20.84 20.75 3.59
N TYR A 160 -21.96 20.10 3.28
CA TYR A 160 -22.11 18.64 3.38
C TYR A 160 -21.10 17.88 2.52
N ILE A 161 -20.97 18.25 1.24
CA ILE A 161 -20.05 17.60 0.30
C ILE A 161 -18.59 17.86 0.71
N SER A 162 -18.25 19.08 1.10
CA SER A 162 -16.89 19.43 1.52
C SER A 162 -16.48 18.66 2.79
N THR A 163 -17.36 18.56 3.80
CA THR A 163 -17.11 17.74 4.98
C THR A 163 -16.90 16.28 4.61
N ALA A 164 -17.80 15.70 3.80
CA ALA A 164 -17.68 14.30 3.38
C ALA A 164 -16.37 14.00 2.63
N ILE A 165 -15.90 14.91 1.77
CA ILE A 165 -14.64 14.75 1.02
C ILE A 165 -13.43 14.84 1.94
N ASN A 166 -13.47 15.75 2.93
CA ASN A 166 -12.37 15.89 3.90
C ASN A 166 -12.32 14.74 4.91
N ASP A 167 -13.46 14.09 5.20
CA ASP A 167 -13.51 12.89 6.04
C ASP A 167 -12.88 11.65 5.38
N GLY A 168 -12.80 11.62 4.04
CA GLY A 168 -12.02 10.64 3.29
C GLY A 168 -12.78 9.97 2.13
N PRO A 169 -12.37 8.76 1.70
CA PRO A 169 -12.90 8.11 0.49
C PRO A 169 -14.38 7.68 0.62
N GLY A 170 -14.96 7.72 1.83
CA GLY A 170 -16.38 7.47 2.06
C GLY A 170 -17.31 8.42 1.29
N CYS A 171 -16.83 9.59 0.86
CA CYS A 171 -17.57 10.51 -0.02
C CYS A 171 -18.01 9.90 -1.36
N LEU A 172 -17.39 8.80 -1.81
CA LEU A 172 -17.81 8.09 -3.02
C LEU A 172 -19.16 7.38 -2.85
N MET A 173 -19.60 7.11 -1.63
CA MET A 173 -20.90 6.47 -1.33
C MET A 173 -21.87 7.44 -0.63
N LEU A 174 -21.71 8.75 -0.89
CA LEU A 174 -22.50 9.79 -0.27
C LEU A 174 -24.01 9.61 -0.52
N ARG A 175 -24.80 9.86 0.52
CA ARG A 175 -26.26 9.73 0.50
C ARG A 175 -26.92 11.09 0.64
N CYS A 176 -28.22 11.13 0.39
CA CYS A 176 -29.04 12.30 0.66
C CYS A 176 -28.84 12.76 2.13
N PRO A 177 -28.73 14.08 2.39
CA PRO A 177 -28.62 14.60 3.76
C PRO A 177 -29.82 14.26 4.66
N ASP A 178 -30.98 13.90 4.09
CA ASP A 178 -32.14 13.45 4.85
C ASP A 178 -31.88 12.06 5.48
N PRO A 179 -31.97 11.90 6.82
CA PRO A 179 -31.65 10.63 7.50
C PRO A 179 -32.55 9.45 7.12
N SER A 180 -33.76 9.71 6.63
CA SER A 180 -34.70 8.67 6.21
C SER A 180 -34.52 8.27 4.74
N CYS A 181 -33.64 8.98 4.02
CA CYS A 181 -33.43 8.80 2.59
C CYS A 181 -32.08 8.13 2.30
N SER A 182 -32.12 7.02 1.56
CA SER A 182 -30.91 6.32 1.09
C SER A 182 -30.51 6.69 -0.33
N ALA A 183 -31.08 7.74 -0.93
CA ALA A 183 -30.78 8.11 -2.31
C ALA A 183 -29.30 8.48 -2.47
N ALA A 184 -28.66 7.95 -3.51
CA ALA A 184 -27.26 8.23 -3.80
C ALA A 184 -27.05 9.66 -4.31
N VAL A 185 -25.96 10.27 -3.89
CA VAL A 185 -25.48 11.53 -4.44
C VAL A 185 -24.40 11.20 -5.48
N GLY A 186 -24.70 11.52 -6.74
CA GLY A 186 -23.81 11.27 -7.86
C GLY A 186 -22.73 12.34 -8.04
N GLN A 187 -21.81 12.08 -8.97
CA GLN A 187 -20.73 13.00 -9.34
C GLN A 187 -21.26 14.33 -9.90
N ASP A 188 -22.44 14.34 -10.50
CA ASP A 188 -23.17 15.51 -10.98
C ASP A 188 -23.42 16.54 -9.87
N MET A 189 -23.87 16.08 -8.70
CA MET A 189 -24.12 16.95 -7.54
C MET A 189 -22.82 17.48 -6.94
N VAL A 190 -21.77 16.64 -6.89
CA VAL A 190 -20.43 17.06 -6.45
C VAL A 190 -19.88 18.14 -7.38
N ASN A 191 -19.97 17.93 -8.68
CA ASN A 191 -19.51 18.90 -9.68
C ASN A 191 -20.26 20.24 -9.61
N LEU A 192 -21.54 20.20 -9.23
CA LEU A 192 -22.38 21.39 -9.12
C LEU A 192 -22.10 22.24 -7.87
N PHE A 193 -21.91 21.61 -6.71
CA PHE A 193 -21.84 22.33 -5.42
C PHE A 193 -20.45 22.41 -4.78
N ALA A 194 -19.54 21.48 -5.12
CA ALA A 194 -18.20 21.44 -4.54
C ALA A 194 -17.29 22.56 -5.07
N SER A 195 -16.30 22.92 -4.27
CA SER A 195 -15.20 23.81 -4.68
C SER A 195 -14.26 23.11 -5.66
N ASP A 196 -13.46 23.84 -6.43
CA ASP A 196 -12.52 23.22 -7.38
C ASP A 196 -11.41 22.41 -6.68
N GLU A 197 -11.03 22.81 -5.46
CA GLU A 197 -10.12 22.02 -4.62
C GLU A 197 -10.76 20.68 -4.20
N ASP A 198 -12.00 20.72 -3.73
CA ASP A 198 -12.73 19.52 -3.31
C ASP A 198 -13.03 18.60 -4.48
N LYS A 199 -13.30 19.14 -5.69
CA LYS A 199 -13.43 18.35 -6.92
C LYS A 199 -12.14 17.58 -7.22
N GLY A 200 -10.98 18.22 -7.10
CA GLY A 200 -9.70 17.54 -7.30
C GLY A 200 -9.47 16.40 -6.30
N LYS A 201 -9.84 16.59 -5.03
CA LYS A 201 -9.78 15.53 -4.01
C LYS A 201 -10.75 14.38 -4.34
N TYR A 202 -11.99 14.71 -4.71
CA TYR A 202 -13.01 13.72 -5.09
C TYR A 202 -12.57 12.90 -6.31
N GLU A 203 -12.05 13.54 -7.35
CA GLU A 203 -11.50 12.85 -8.52
C GLU A 203 -10.37 11.90 -8.15
N ARG A 204 -9.46 12.31 -7.26
CA ARG A 204 -8.39 11.44 -6.78
C ARG A 204 -8.94 10.22 -6.05
N TYR A 205 -9.93 10.38 -5.17
CA TYR A 205 -10.57 9.24 -4.50
C TYR A 205 -11.28 8.33 -5.51
N LEU A 206 -11.97 8.91 -6.49
CA LEU A 206 -12.65 8.15 -7.54
C LEU A 206 -11.64 7.32 -8.36
N CYS A 207 -10.53 7.93 -8.77
CA CYS A 207 -9.43 7.23 -9.45
C CYS A 207 -8.88 6.08 -8.60
N ARG A 208 -8.63 6.34 -7.31
CA ARG A 208 -8.14 5.32 -6.36
C ARG A 208 -9.05 4.11 -6.23
N SER A 209 -10.36 4.32 -6.08
CA SER A 209 -11.33 3.23 -5.99
C SER A 209 -11.27 2.29 -7.20
N TYR A 210 -11.09 2.80 -8.42
CA TYR A 210 -11.01 1.94 -9.61
C TYR A 210 -9.88 0.91 -9.58
N ILE A 211 -8.74 1.31 -9.02
CA ILE A 211 -7.56 0.44 -8.92
C ILE A 211 -7.61 -0.43 -7.67
N GLU A 212 -8.01 0.11 -6.52
CA GLU A 212 -8.06 -0.61 -5.24
C GLU A 212 -9.10 -1.74 -5.26
N ASP A 213 -10.20 -1.54 -5.98
CA ASP A 213 -11.29 -2.52 -6.08
C ASP A 213 -11.01 -3.63 -7.12
N ASN A 214 -10.03 -3.42 -8.03
CA ASN A 214 -9.68 -4.36 -9.09
C ASN A 214 -8.47 -5.21 -8.71
N ARG A 215 -8.66 -6.54 -8.70
CA ARG A 215 -7.63 -7.52 -8.29
C ARG A 215 -6.42 -7.60 -9.22
N LYS A 216 -6.53 -7.13 -10.47
CA LYS A 216 -5.47 -7.20 -11.47
C LYS A 216 -4.59 -5.95 -11.49
N THR A 217 -5.01 -4.89 -10.82
CA THR A 217 -4.32 -3.60 -10.81
C THR A 217 -3.88 -3.22 -9.41
N LYS A 218 -2.71 -2.60 -9.27
CA LYS A 218 -2.24 -2.06 -7.99
C LYS A 218 -1.57 -0.71 -8.18
N TRP A 219 -1.72 0.18 -7.21
CA TRP A 219 -0.97 1.44 -7.17
C TRP A 219 0.53 1.20 -6.98
N CYS A 220 1.35 2.07 -7.56
CA CYS A 220 2.76 2.11 -7.22
C CYS A 220 2.92 2.57 -5.76
N PRO A 221 3.71 1.87 -4.93
CA PRO A 221 3.90 2.23 -3.51
C PRO A 221 4.85 3.43 -3.32
N ALA A 222 5.48 3.93 -4.38
CA ALA A 222 6.41 5.06 -4.29
C ALA A 222 5.69 6.34 -3.80
N PRO A 223 6.26 7.08 -2.82
CA PRO A 223 5.67 8.31 -2.32
C PRO A 223 5.47 9.35 -3.43
N GLY A 224 4.25 9.87 -3.56
CA GLY A 224 3.90 10.87 -4.57
C GLY A 224 3.75 10.31 -5.99
N CYS A 225 3.77 8.99 -6.18
CA CYS A 225 3.51 8.37 -7.47
C CYS A 225 2.01 8.13 -7.68
N GLU A 226 1.49 8.56 -8.83
CA GLU A 226 0.08 8.40 -9.24
C GLU A 226 -0.07 7.41 -10.42
N TYR A 227 0.90 6.52 -10.61
CA TYR A 227 0.82 5.44 -11.60
C TYR A 227 0.30 4.15 -10.97
N ALA A 228 -0.46 3.38 -11.74
CA ALA A 228 -0.89 2.03 -11.38
C ALA A 228 -0.27 0.99 -12.32
N VAL A 229 -0.19 -0.25 -11.88
CA VAL A 229 0.31 -1.38 -12.67
C VAL A 229 -0.78 -2.42 -12.79
N GLU A 230 -1.20 -2.72 -14.02
CA GLU A 230 -2.05 -3.86 -14.35
C GLU A 230 -1.17 -5.07 -14.65
N PHE A 231 -1.44 -6.19 -13.99
CA PHE A 231 -0.66 -7.41 -14.12
C PHE A 231 -1.50 -8.53 -14.74
N VAL A 232 -0.94 -9.17 -15.76
CA VAL A 232 -1.54 -10.33 -16.42
C VAL A 232 -1.06 -11.59 -15.72
N VAL A 233 -1.96 -12.19 -14.94
CA VAL A 233 -1.71 -13.46 -14.23
C VAL A 233 -1.47 -14.57 -15.25
N GLY A 234 -0.37 -15.31 -15.10
CA GLY A 234 -0.03 -16.46 -15.95
C GLY A 234 1.43 -16.52 -16.39
N SER A 235 2.22 -15.50 -16.08
CA SER A 235 3.54 -15.33 -16.68
C SER A 235 4.60 -14.89 -15.66
N GLY A 236 5.46 -15.82 -15.25
CA GLY A 236 6.79 -15.54 -14.69
C GLY A 236 6.88 -14.66 -13.43
N SER A 237 7.72 -13.61 -13.51
CA SER A 237 8.15 -12.76 -12.38
C SER A 237 7.05 -11.83 -11.88
N TYR A 238 6.96 -11.66 -10.55
CA TYR A 238 6.10 -10.65 -9.93
C TYR A 238 6.76 -9.27 -9.83
N ASP A 239 8.05 -9.15 -10.12
CA ASP A 239 8.75 -7.87 -10.06
C ASP A 239 8.33 -6.99 -11.24
N VAL A 240 7.77 -5.83 -10.93
CA VAL A 240 7.29 -4.84 -11.88
C VAL A 240 8.03 -3.53 -11.70
N SER A 241 8.27 -2.82 -12.79
CA SER A 241 8.87 -1.48 -12.78
C SER A 241 7.83 -0.45 -13.18
N CYS A 242 7.61 0.53 -12.31
CA CYS A 242 6.71 1.65 -12.57
C CYS A 242 7.36 2.69 -13.49
N GLY A 243 6.55 3.53 -14.14
CA GLY A 243 7.02 4.68 -14.93
C GLY A 243 7.81 5.71 -14.11
N CYS A 244 7.66 5.73 -12.78
CA CYS A 244 8.48 6.54 -11.87
C CYS A 244 9.87 5.94 -11.57
N SER A 245 10.27 4.85 -12.26
CA SER A 245 11.49 4.07 -12.03
C SER A 245 11.53 3.28 -10.71
N TYR A 246 10.47 3.30 -9.91
CA TYR A 246 10.36 2.45 -8.71
C TYR A 246 10.02 1.01 -9.10
N GLY A 247 10.84 0.06 -8.67
CA GLY A 247 10.65 -1.38 -8.85
C GLY A 247 10.06 -2.01 -7.60
N PHE A 248 8.94 -2.72 -7.73
CA PHE A 248 8.29 -3.38 -6.61
C PHE A 248 7.75 -4.76 -7.00
N CYS A 249 7.58 -5.63 -6.01
CA CYS A 249 6.94 -6.92 -6.21
C CYS A 249 5.41 -6.74 -6.24
N TRP A 250 4.77 -7.08 -7.35
CA TRP A 250 3.30 -6.98 -7.49
C TRP A 250 2.57 -7.86 -6.47
N ASN A 251 3.15 -8.98 -6.04
CA ASN A 251 2.50 -9.89 -5.10
C ASN A 251 2.46 -9.32 -3.67
N CYS A 252 3.60 -8.95 -3.09
CA CYS A 252 3.70 -8.48 -1.70
C CYS A 252 3.82 -6.96 -1.53
N THR A 253 3.85 -6.19 -2.61
CA THR A 253 3.94 -4.71 -2.64
C THR A 253 5.20 -4.10 -2.01
N GLU A 254 6.18 -4.92 -1.66
CA GLU A 254 7.50 -4.50 -1.19
C GLU A 254 8.44 -4.20 -2.37
N GLU A 255 9.61 -3.63 -2.08
CA GLU A 255 10.67 -3.43 -3.09
C GLU A 255 10.95 -4.73 -3.86
N ALA A 256 11.25 -4.60 -5.15
CA ALA A 256 11.55 -5.74 -6.01
C ALA A 256 12.72 -6.53 -5.41
N HIS A 257 12.47 -7.78 -5.04
CA HIS A 257 13.30 -8.50 -4.09
C HIS A 257 13.85 -9.81 -4.65
N ARG A 258 13.86 -10.00 -5.98
CA ARG A 258 14.51 -11.17 -6.56
C ARG A 258 16.01 -11.19 -6.25
N PRO A 259 16.58 -12.38 -6.00
CA PRO A 259 15.96 -13.72 -6.13
C PRO A 259 15.20 -14.21 -4.88
N VAL A 260 15.08 -13.41 -3.83
CA VAL A 260 14.40 -13.78 -2.58
C VAL A 260 12.89 -13.88 -2.81
N ASP A 261 12.22 -14.82 -2.16
CA ASP A 261 10.77 -14.99 -2.23
C ASP A 261 10.03 -14.05 -1.26
N CYS A 262 8.75 -13.76 -1.54
CA CYS A 262 7.94 -12.85 -0.72
C CYS A 262 7.83 -13.30 0.75
N SER A 263 7.83 -14.62 1.03
CA SER A 263 7.68 -15.13 2.39
C SER A 263 8.92 -14.83 3.24
N THR A 264 10.11 -14.92 2.63
CA THR A 264 11.37 -14.59 3.29
C THR A 264 11.47 -13.09 3.56
N VAL A 265 11.07 -12.24 2.60
CA VAL A 265 11.00 -10.78 2.80
C VAL A 265 10.04 -10.41 3.92
N SER A 266 8.83 -10.99 3.94
CA SER A 266 7.85 -10.72 5.00
C SER A 266 8.39 -11.08 6.40
N LYS A 267 9.06 -12.23 6.54
CA LYS A 267 9.71 -12.62 7.81
C LYS A 267 10.83 -11.65 8.20
N TRP A 268 11.63 -11.19 7.23
CA TRP A 268 12.70 -10.23 7.47
C TRP A 268 12.14 -8.87 7.92
N ILE A 269 11.09 -8.36 7.26
CA ILE A 269 10.43 -7.10 7.65
C ILE A 269 9.86 -7.22 9.06
N LEU A 270 9.13 -8.30 9.36
CA LEU A 270 8.55 -8.51 10.69
C LEU A 270 9.61 -8.56 11.80
N LYS A 271 10.73 -9.24 11.54
CA LYS A 271 11.84 -9.31 12.50
C LYS A 271 12.50 -7.94 12.69
N ASN A 272 12.77 -7.23 11.60
CA ASN A 272 13.37 -5.90 11.66
C ASN A 272 12.42 -4.85 12.25
N SER A 273 11.10 -4.90 12.02
CA SER A 273 10.18 -3.96 12.65
C SER A 273 10.19 -4.12 14.18
N ALA A 274 10.17 -5.36 14.68
CA ALA A 274 10.23 -5.65 16.11
C ALA A 274 11.59 -5.32 16.76
N GLU A 275 12.69 -5.47 16.02
CA GLU A 275 14.04 -5.19 16.51
C GLU A 275 14.48 -3.72 16.28
N SER A 276 13.92 -3.02 15.28
CA SER A 276 14.38 -1.69 14.84
C SER A 276 14.04 -0.56 15.79
N GLU A 277 12.88 -0.59 16.46
CA GLU A 277 12.54 0.42 17.46
C GLU A 277 13.45 0.32 18.70
N ASN A 278 13.75 -0.92 19.13
CA ASN A 278 14.65 -1.18 20.25
C ASN A 278 16.11 -0.87 19.86
N MET A 279 16.54 -1.28 18.66
CA MET A 279 17.89 -1.04 18.16
C MET A 279 18.16 0.45 17.85
N ASN A 280 17.22 1.17 17.22
CA ASN A 280 17.37 2.62 16.98
C ASN A 280 17.38 3.40 18.29
N TRP A 281 16.55 3.03 19.27
CA TRP A 281 16.58 3.66 20.59
C TRP A 281 17.91 3.38 21.32
N ILE A 282 18.41 2.15 21.27
CA ILE A 282 19.73 1.77 21.81
C ILE A 282 20.85 2.53 21.08
N LEU A 283 20.83 2.62 19.75
CA LEU A 283 21.83 3.34 18.96
C LEU A 283 21.81 4.86 19.21
N ALA A 284 20.63 5.44 19.45
CA ALA A 284 20.48 6.87 19.70
C ALA A 284 20.84 7.27 21.15
N ASN A 285 20.55 6.41 22.14
CA ASN A 285 20.67 6.75 23.56
C ASN A 285 21.81 6.02 24.29
N SER A 286 22.48 5.08 23.64
CA SER A 286 23.61 4.34 24.22
C SER A 286 24.87 4.43 23.37
N LYS A 287 26.04 4.36 24.02
CA LYS A 287 27.34 4.19 23.36
C LYS A 287 28.01 2.91 23.85
N PRO A 288 28.73 2.16 22.99
CA PRO A 288 29.43 0.97 23.41
C PRO A 288 30.66 1.31 24.25
N CYS A 289 30.91 0.53 25.30
CA CYS A 289 32.15 0.61 26.08
C CYS A 289 33.37 0.35 25.16
N PRO A 290 34.41 1.20 25.17
CA PRO A 290 35.59 1.02 24.31
C PRO A 290 36.34 -0.29 24.58
N LYS A 291 36.29 -0.82 25.81
CA LYS A 291 36.99 -2.04 26.23
C LYS A 291 36.20 -3.33 26.03
N CYS A 292 34.90 -3.34 26.35
CA CYS A 292 34.08 -4.57 26.34
C CYS A 292 32.89 -4.52 25.37
N LYS A 293 32.70 -3.40 24.66
CA LYS A 293 31.62 -3.15 23.68
C LYS A 293 30.18 -3.22 24.21
N ARG A 294 29.97 -3.48 25.51
CA ARG A 294 28.64 -3.42 26.14
C ARG A 294 28.02 -2.02 25.95
N PRO A 295 26.75 -1.90 25.51
CA PRO A 295 26.06 -0.62 25.38
C PRO A 295 25.84 0.02 26.76
N ILE A 296 26.11 1.32 26.88
CA ILE A 296 25.96 2.10 28.11
C ILE A 296 25.06 3.28 27.82
N GLU A 297 23.97 3.42 28.58
CA GLU A 297 23.06 4.56 28.56
C GLU A 297 23.68 5.75 29.33
N LYS A 298 23.48 6.97 28.83
CA LYS A 298 24.06 8.18 29.45
C LYS A 298 23.34 8.52 30.76
N ASN A 299 24.06 8.54 31.87
CA ASN A 299 23.54 9.14 33.11
C ASN A 299 23.49 10.68 32.98
N GLN A 300 22.41 11.30 33.42
CA GLN A 300 22.19 12.73 33.22
C GLN A 300 23.20 13.57 34.01
N GLY A 301 24.22 14.08 33.34
CA GLY A 301 25.05 15.20 33.80
C GLY A 301 26.55 14.95 33.95
N CYS A 302 27.04 13.71 33.91
CA CYS A 302 28.48 13.42 34.04
C CYS A 302 29.10 12.91 32.73
N MET A 303 30.27 13.43 32.36
CA MET A 303 31.03 12.90 31.21
C MET A 303 31.95 11.73 31.59
N HIS A 304 32.11 11.47 32.89
CA HIS A 304 32.82 10.32 33.43
C HIS A 304 31.88 9.12 33.50
N ILE A 305 32.21 8.06 32.76
CA ILE A 305 31.42 6.84 32.71
C ILE A 305 32.26 5.67 33.18
N THR A 306 31.80 5.01 34.24
CA THR A 306 32.37 3.75 34.73
C THR A 306 31.52 2.59 34.21
N CYS A 307 32.11 1.71 33.40
CA CYS A 307 31.42 0.54 32.88
C CYS A 307 31.03 -0.42 34.02
N THR A 308 29.82 -0.99 33.95
CA THR A 308 29.34 -1.93 34.97
C THR A 308 30.21 -3.19 35.06
N PRO A 309 30.29 -3.85 36.25
CA PRO A 309 31.02 -5.10 36.40
C PRO A 309 30.57 -6.17 35.37
N PRO A 310 31.49 -7.02 34.89
CA PRO A 310 32.86 -7.23 35.38
C PRO A 310 33.92 -6.27 34.79
N CYS A 311 33.58 -5.40 33.84
CA CYS A 311 34.55 -4.61 33.09
C CYS A 311 35.20 -3.47 33.90
N LYS A 312 34.40 -2.70 34.65
CA LYS A 312 34.84 -1.58 35.51
C LYS A 312 35.74 -0.52 34.84
N PHE A 313 35.77 -0.47 33.51
CA PHE A 313 36.59 0.51 32.78
C PHE A 313 35.99 1.90 32.84
N GLU A 314 36.82 2.89 33.14
CA GLU A 314 36.44 4.29 33.28
C GLU A 314 36.87 5.08 32.05
N PHE A 315 35.93 5.78 31.41
CA PHE A 315 36.16 6.49 30.17
C PHE A 315 35.31 7.74 30.03
N CYS A 316 35.71 8.62 29.10
CA CYS A 316 34.99 9.84 28.77
C CYS A 316 33.88 9.58 27.74
N TRP A 317 32.64 10.02 28.02
CA TRP A 317 31.48 9.82 27.13
C TRP A 317 31.63 10.50 25.75
N LEU A 318 32.38 11.60 25.67
CA LEU A 318 32.53 12.39 24.45
C LEU A 318 33.52 11.74 23.48
N CYS A 319 34.74 11.44 23.95
CA CYS A 319 35.82 10.95 23.11
C CYS A 319 36.06 9.43 23.18
N LEU A 320 35.35 8.73 24.07
CA LEU A 320 35.50 7.28 24.34
C LEU A 320 36.92 6.86 24.78
N GLY A 321 37.76 7.81 25.19
CA GLY A 321 39.12 7.57 25.68
C GLY A 321 39.17 7.26 27.18
N PRO A 322 40.28 6.67 27.67
CA PRO A 322 40.48 6.36 29.10
C PRO A 322 40.31 7.60 29.98
N TRP A 323 39.64 7.44 31.12
CA TRP A 323 39.47 8.56 32.06
C TRP A 323 40.78 8.95 32.75
N SER A 324 41.72 8.01 32.90
CA SER A 324 43.07 8.27 33.44
C SER A 324 43.82 9.39 32.71
N ASP A 325 43.52 9.59 31.44
CA ASP A 325 44.19 10.56 30.57
C ASP A 325 43.49 11.94 30.61
N HIS A 326 42.38 12.05 31.34
CA HIS A 326 41.60 13.28 31.49
C HIS A 326 41.96 13.99 32.79
N GLY A 327 42.45 15.23 32.68
CA GLY A 327 42.87 16.09 33.79
C GLY A 327 43.07 17.54 33.33
N GLU A 328 43.94 18.30 34.00
CA GLU A 328 44.22 19.73 33.66
C GLU A 328 44.70 19.92 32.20
N ARG A 329 45.35 18.91 31.61
CA ARG A 329 45.92 18.94 30.25
C ARG A 329 44.91 18.78 29.11
N THR A 330 43.66 18.41 29.41
CA THR A 330 42.62 18.08 28.40
C THR A 330 41.36 18.94 28.48
N GLY A 331 41.38 20.04 29.23
CA GLY A 331 40.23 20.94 29.40
C GLY A 331 39.50 20.82 30.75
N GLY A 332 40.02 20.02 31.69
CA GLY A 332 39.43 19.80 33.02
C GLY A 332 38.40 18.66 33.06
N PHE A 333 37.73 18.50 34.21
CA PHE A 333 36.78 17.40 34.46
C PHE A 333 35.41 17.56 33.77
N TYR A 334 35.14 18.74 33.20
CA TYR A 334 33.85 19.10 32.62
C TYR A 334 33.90 19.44 31.12
N ALA A 335 35.09 19.55 30.52
CA ALA A 335 35.28 19.83 29.10
C ALA A 335 36.39 18.94 28.50
N CYS A 336 36.21 18.48 27.25
CA CYS A 336 37.14 17.58 26.56
C CYS A 336 37.69 18.26 25.31
N ASN A 337 38.87 18.87 25.42
CA ASN A 337 39.53 19.58 24.30
C ASN A 337 39.89 18.63 23.14
N ARG A 338 40.08 17.33 23.41
CA ARG A 338 40.28 16.30 22.39
C ARG A 338 39.03 16.07 21.53
N TYR A 339 37.85 16.20 22.13
CA TYR A 339 36.58 16.14 21.41
C TYR A 339 36.33 17.43 20.62
N GLU A 340 36.65 18.59 21.19
CA GLU A 340 36.50 19.88 20.49
C GLU A 340 37.41 20.00 19.26
N ALA A 341 38.67 19.54 19.36
CA ALA A 341 39.59 19.47 18.23
C ALA A 341 39.06 18.52 17.12
N ALA A 342 38.59 17.32 17.49
CA ALA A 342 37.99 16.37 16.54
C ALA A 342 36.68 16.89 15.90
N ARG A 343 35.94 17.78 16.60
CA ARG A 343 34.75 18.46 16.08
C ARG A 343 35.12 19.56 15.08
N GLN A 344 36.20 20.29 15.31
CA GLN A 344 36.71 21.32 14.38
C GLN A 344 37.37 20.74 13.12
N GLU A 345 37.98 19.55 13.22
CA GLU A 345 38.55 18.82 12.08
C GLU A 345 37.53 18.02 11.26
N GLY A 346 36.23 18.10 11.58
CA GLY A 346 35.16 17.45 10.81
C GLY A 346 35.02 15.93 11.01
N ALA A 347 35.79 15.32 11.92
CA ALA A 347 35.79 13.87 12.15
C ALA A 347 34.54 13.33 12.87
N VAL A 348 33.69 14.19 13.44
CA VAL A 348 32.46 13.78 14.14
C VAL A 348 31.33 13.37 13.18
N MET A 349 31.39 13.79 11.91
CA MET A 349 30.45 13.33 10.87
C MET A 349 30.63 11.84 10.51
N VAL A 350 31.78 11.23 10.81
CA VAL A 350 32.05 9.83 10.46
C VAL A 350 31.36 8.86 11.42
N HIS A 351 31.04 9.29 12.65
CA HIS A 351 30.38 8.44 13.64
C HIS A 351 28.86 8.31 13.45
N LEU A 352 28.21 9.27 12.78
CA LEU A 352 26.81 9.10 12.36
C LEU A 352 26.71 8.18 11.13
N VAL A 353 27.67 8.28 10.20
CA VAL A 353 27.64 7.51 8.94
C VAL A 353 28.06 6.05 9.14
N MET A 354 28.90 5.74 10.15
CA MET A 354 29.26 4.34 10.44
C MET A 354 28.12 3.52 11.05
N ASN A 355 27.11 4.14 11.66
CA ASN A 355 25.91 3.41 12.11
C ASN A 355 24.97 3.02 10.96
N ILE A 356 25.08 3.66 9.79
CA ILE A 356 24.31 3.29 8.60
C ILE A 356 24.96 2.11 7.85
N LYS A 357 26.29 1.92 7.93
CA LYS A 357 26.97 0.82 7.24
C LYS A 357 26.79 -0.56 7.88
N LEU A 358 26.31 -0.63 9.13
CA LEU A 358 25.93 -1.91 9.76
C LEU A 358 24.50 -2.35 9.42
N LEU A 359 23.74 -1.55 8.67
CA LEU A 359 22.41 -1.92 8.15
C LEU A 359 22.45 -2.57 6.77
N TYR A 360 23.62 -2.65 6.11
CA TYR A 360 23.75 -3.12 4.72
C TYR A 360 24.86 -4.17 4.51
N HIS A 361 25.20 -4.96 5.52
CA HIS A 361 25.96 -6.20 5.33
C HIS A 361 25.49 -7.32 6.25
#